data_AF-A0A518H623-F1
#
_entry.id   AF-A0A518H623-F1
#
_cell.length_a   1.000
_cell.length_b   1.000
_cell.length_c   1.000
_cell.angle_alpha   90.00
_cell.angle_beta   90.00
_cell.angle_gamma   90.00
#
_symmetry.space_group_name_H-M   'P 1'
#
loop_
_entity.id
_entity.type
_entity.pdbx_description
1 polymer ?
#
loop_
_entity_poly.entity_id
_entity_poly.type
_entity_poly.pdbx_seq_one_letter_code
_entity_poly.pdbx_strand_id
1 'polypeptide(L)'
;MELRRSRALIALVVAAGVCPAAPGQEPEPEPKAAESAGDGGSPGVRAVVRDDPGQAEAPRPSNLYMVVRTESFQDSRELEDKIRLAAEAIGDTQARPEARPISRVTYEELKKILDPGAPGNPFEGDSGRAVARGGDVIITPYVGDDSTWEINTGDPDLRLLKLELLAGDGGSPPKIYETAPKNEVGAPLSYYKPGLYLLRLESNSPPKSATLTLQHAKEEGTRTSSLSWPVSDRYFIVSITDFASDPRRLTETLKDASIMGTPYSTVSPVTTTSLLLADLRPEAGGTGVGWTSNVMTVNIPNPEGIVTSRVWALFPLTREQRDKALRDLEEKVLAESYTVVPKHIRSQSVSASPVDPSDPSKGFEPYPIRPQSEPKWYELAGNGKTFTGKFAVEDIPGWKEKDRLPECYWLLVYEFGDGDRARPNRVRKELTVDGTTEEVQVYAYDQEVSDWPTGIRRLRVPE
;
A
#
# COMPACT_ATOMS: atom_id res chain seq x y z
N MET A 1 44.18 -20.11 -21.26
CA MET A 1 44.85 -18.83 -20.96
C MET A 1 43.87 -17.75 -21.38
N GLU A 2 43.31 -16.87 -20.57
CA GLU A 2 43.62 -16.29 -19.25
C GLU A 2 42.27 -16.00 -18.54
N LEU A 3 42.05 -16.53 -17.33
CA LEU A 3 42.15 -15.87 -16.02
C LEU A 3 40.96 -14.95 -15.66
N ARG A 4 39.98 -15.61 -15.02
CA ARG A 4 38.96 -15.04 -14.13
C ARG A 4 39.62 -14.13 -13.08
N ARG A 5 39.07 -12.93 -12.86
CA ARG A 5 39.28 -12.15 -11.64
C ARG A 5 37.94 -11.77 -11.02
N SER A 6 37.64 -12.48 -9.94
CA SER A 6 36.63 -12.19 -8.94
C SER A 6 36.81 -10.77 -8.37
N ARG A 7 35.71 -10.05 -8.18
CA ARG A 7 35.67 -8.86 -7.33
C ARG A 7 34.95 -9.24 -6.03
N ALA A 8 35.73 -9.27 -4.95
CA ALA A 8 35.24 -9.31 -3.59
C ALA A 8 34.76 -7.90 -3.21
N LEU A 9 33.56 -7.79 -2.64
CA LEU A 9 33.10 -6.59 -1.95
C LEU A 9 33.47 -6.70 -0.48
N ILE A 10 34.03 -5.62 0.07
CA ILE A 10 34.54 -5.52 1.43
C ILE A 10 33.35 -5.26 2.37
N ALA A 11 33.04 -6.21 3.24
CA ALA A 11 32.15 -6.00 4.39
C ALA A 11 32.99 -5.53 5.58
N LEU A 12 32.73 -4.31 6.08
CA LEU A 12 33.35 -3.79 7.29
C LEU A 12 32.45 -4.13 8.49
N VAL A 13 32.77 -5.23 9.18
CA VAL A 13 32.14 -5.61 10.45
C VAL A 13 32.85 -4.87 11.58
N VAL A 14 32.16 -3.95 12.27
CA VAL A 14 32.66 -3.39 13.54
C VAL A 14 32.28 -4.35 14.66
N ALA A 15 33.27 -5.14 15.08
CA ALA A 15 33.21 -5.93 16.31
C ALA A 15 33.44 -5.01 17.52
N ALA A 16 32.47 -4.92 18.44
CA ALA A 16 32.68 -4.32 19.75
C ALA A 16 33.28 -5.38 20.68
N GLY A 17 34.55 -5.19 21.03
CA GLY A 17 35.33 -6.03 21.94
C GLY A 17 34.94 -5.88 23.41
N VAL A 18 35.25 -6.94 24.14
CA VAL A 18 34.99 -7.18 25.57
C VAL A 18 36.24 -6.89 26.41
N CYS A 19 36.01 -6.39 27.64
CA CYS A 19 36.84 -6.41 28.88
C CYS A 19 38.05 -5.44 29.02
N PRO A 20 38.53 -5.12 30.25
CA PRO A 20 38.31 -5.77 31.56
C PRO A 20 37.99 -4.82 32.77
N ALA A 21 37.97 -5.44 33.96
CA ALA A 21 37.39 -5.00 35.23
C ALA A 21 38.30 -4.25 36.24
N ALA A 22 37.60 -3.64 37.22
CA ALA A 22 37.93 -3.40 38.65
C ALA A 22 38.93 -2.27 39.00
N PRO A 23 38.99 -1.75 40.26
CA PRO A 23 38.26 -2.12 41.50
C PRO A 23 37.68 -0.93 42.32
N GLY A 24 36.85 -1.21 43.33
CA GLY A 24 36.82 -0.38 44.54
C GLY A 24 35.49 -0.26 45.30
N GLN A 25 35.55 -0.64 46.59
CA GLN A 25 34.75 -0.20 47.75
C GLN A 25 33.44 -0.93 48.09
N GLU A 26 33.58 -1.85 49.04
CA GLU A 26 32.67 -2.14 50.18
C GLU A 26 33.27 -1.47 51.45
N PRO A 27 32.62 -1.49 52.64
CA PRO A 27 31.18 -1.48 52.97
C PRO A 27 30.86 -0.51 54.15
N GLU A 28 29.61 -0.56 54.67
CA GLU A 28 29.10 -0.21 56.02
C GLU A 28 27.94 0.82 56.05
N PRO A 29 27.06 0.81 57.08
CA PRO A 29 26.51 -0.33 57.82
C PRO A 29 24.99 -0.26 58.04
N GLU A 30 24.44 -1.37 58.55
CA GLU A 30 23.11 -1.51 59.15
C GLU A 30 22.80 -0.43 60.21
N PRO A 31 21.50 -0.24 60.52
CA PRO A 31 21.16 -0.44 61.93
C PRO A 31 19.87 -1.25 62.16
N LYS A 32 20.05 -2.25 63.03
CA LYS A 32 19.31 -2.55 64.26
C LYS A 32 17.80 -2.73 64.18
N ALA A 33 17.43 -4.00 64.36
CA ALA A 33 16.22 -4.44 65.03
C ALA A 33 16.02 -3.75 66.40
N ALA A 34 14.79 -3.35 66.67
CA ALA A 34 14.29 -3.09 68.01
C ALA A 34 13.06 -3.98 68.24
N GLU A 35 13.19 -4.87 69.22
CA GLU A 35 12.08 -5.56 69.87
C GLU A 35 11.19 -4.55 70.60
N SER A 36 9.86 -4.69 70.49
CA SER A 36 8.95 -4.30 71.55
C SER A 36 7.82 -5.30 71.67
N ALA A 37 7.82 -6.03 72.79
CA ALA A 37 6.67 -6.78 73.29
C ALA A 37 5.67 -5.83 73.96
N GLY A 38 4.39 -6.22 73.98
CA GLY A 38 3.45 -5.78 75.03
C GLY A 38 2.13 -5.16 74.58
N ASP A 39 1.19 -6.04 74.22
CA ASP A 39 -0.16 -6.19 74.77
C ASP A 39 -1.08 -4.96 75.02
N GLY A 40 -2.33 -5.03 74.50
CA GLY A 40 -3.38 -4.06 74.80
C GLY A 40 -4.62 -4.06 73.89
N GLY A 41 -5.51 -5.06 74.05
CA GLY A 41 -6.99 -4.91 74.03
C GLY A 41 -7.75 -4.24 72.86
N SER A 42 -8.36 -5.09 72.02
CA SER A 42 -9.70 -5.03 71.35
C SER A 42 -10.63 -3.81 71.58
N PRO A 43 -11.47 -3.39 70.59
CA PRO A 43 -12.47 -4.29 69.99
C PRO A 43 -12.88 -4.07 68.50
N GLY A 44 -13.29 -5.18 67.85
CA GLY A 44 -14.48 -5.20 66.99
C GLY A 44 -14.38 -4.60 65.59
N VAL A 45 -13.61 -5.22 64.70
CA VAL A 45 -13.79 -5.02 63.25
C VAL A 45 -14.32 -6.32 62.65
N ARG A 46 -15.53 -6.23 62.07
CA ARG A 46 -16.17 -7.29 61.28
C ARG A 46 -15.14 -7.88 60.31
N ALA A 47 -15.00 -9.21 60.34
CA ALA A 47 -14.31 -9.94 59.30
C ALA A 47 -15.03 -9.67 57.97
N VAL A 48 -14.46 -8.75 57.19
CA VAL A 48 -14.68 -8.69 55.75
C VAL A 48 -14.06 -9.98 55.23
N VAL A 49 -14.91 -10.88 54.76
CA VAL A 49 -14.52 -12.02 53.93
C VAL A 49 -13.58 -11.45 52.88
N ARG A 50 -12.32 -11.89 52.90
CA ARG A 50 -11.39 -11.61 51.82
C ARG A 50 -11.98 -12.30 50.60
N ASP A 51 -12.58 -11.51 49.71
CA ASP A 51 -12.83 -11.92 48.34
C ASP A 51 -11.50 -12.40 47.76
N ASP A 52 -11.47 -13.68 47.36
CA ASP A 52 -10.39 -14.24 46.57
C ASP A 52 -10.20 -13.35 45.32
N PRO A 53 -9.00 -12.80 45.09
CA PRO A 53 -8.72 -12.08 43.86
C PRO A 53 -8.67 -13.08 42.70
N GLY A 54 -9.76 -13.15 41.95
CA GLY A 54 -9.73 -13.41 40.52
C GLY A 54 -9.50 -14.86 40.11
N GLN A 55 -10.53 -15.70 40.26
CA GLN A 55 -10.85 -16.54 39.10
C GLN A 55 -11.38 -15.60 38.02
N ALA A 56 -10.50 -15.22 37.09
CA ALA A 56 -10.93 -14.57 35.86
C ALA A 56 -11.96 -15.53 35.21
N GLU A 57 -13.24 -15.14 35.25
CA GLU A 57 -14.31 -15.87 34.57
C GLU A 57 -13.82 -16.12 33.13
N ALA A 58 -13.76 -17.39 32.73
CA ALA A 58 -13.31 -17.72 31.38
C ALA A 58 -14.14 -16.89 30.38
N PRO A 59 -13.50 -16.19 29.42
CA PRO A 59 -14.20 -15.35 28.46
C PRO A 59 -15.31 -16.17 27.81
N ARG A 60 -16.55 -15.67 27.93
CA ARG A 60 -17.69 -16.36 27.33
C ARG A 60 -17.53 -16.33 25.82
N PRO A 61 -17.72 -17.47 25.12
CA PRO A 61 -17.65 -17.50 23.67
C PRO A 61 -18.63 -16.47 23.10
N SER A 62 -18.14 -15.67 22.17
CA SER A 62 -18.90 -14.60 21.54
C SER A 62 -18.77 -14.71 20.03
N ASN A 63 -19.79 -14.25 19.31
CA ASN A 63 -19.69 -14.13 17.86
C ASN A 63 -18.95 -12.82 17.56
N LEU A 64 -17.89 -12.93 16.77
CA LEU A 64 -17.11 -11.79 16.30
C LEU A 64 -17.41 -11.58 14.82
N TYR A 65 -17.85 -10.38 14.46
CA TYR A 65 -18.05 -9.99 13.07
C TYR A 65 -16.90 -9.08 12.66
N MET A 66 -16.44 -9.20 11.43
CA MET A 66 -15.43 -8.34 10.84
C MET A 66 -15.93 -7.85 9.49
N VAL A 67 -15.78 -6.57 9.21
CA VAL A 67 -16.07 -5.99 7.90
C VAL A 67 -14.74 -5.69 7.25
N VAL A 68 -14.49 -6.34 6.13
CA VAL A 68 -13.17 -6.59 5.60
C VAL A 68 -13.06 -6.06 4.18
N ARG A 69 -12.03 -5.27 3.87
CA ARG A 69 -11.64 -4.89 2.50
C ARG A 69 -10.36 -5.61 2.11
N THR A 70 -10.30 -6.26 0.97
CA THR A 70 -9.11 -7.00 0.49
C THR A 70 -8.71 -6.56 -0.92
N GLU A 71 -7.59 -7.06 -1.41
CA GLU A 71 -7.21 -6.94 -2.82
C GLU A 71 -8.21 -7.63 -3.77
N SER A 72 -8.11 -7.27 -5.06
CA SER A 72 -9.01 -7.69 -6.14
C SER A 72 -9.11 -9.19 -6.42
N PHE A 73 -8.25 -10.02 -5.84
CA PHE A 73 -8.19 -11.45 -6.15
C PHE A 73 -8.07 -12.33 -4.91
N GLN A 74 -8.09 -11.75 -3.71
CA GLN A 74 -8.20 -12.55 -2.50
C GLN A 74 -9.63 -13.12 -2.43
N ASP A 75 -9.72 -14.44 -2.37
CA ASP A 75 -10.99 -15.17 -2.25
C ASP A 75 -11.38 -15.38 -0.77
N SER A 76 -12.62 -15.80 -0.55
CA SER A 76 -13.21 -15.99 0.78
C SER A 76 -12.44 -17.04 1.57
N ARG A 77 -11.95 -18.10 0.90
CA ARG A 77 -11.25 -19.21 1.53
C ARG A 77 -9.86 -18.78 1.99
N GLU A 78 -9.12 -18.07 1.16
CA GLU A 78 -7.81 -17.52 1.53
C GLU A 78 -7.95 -16.56 2.72
N LEU A 79 -8.99 -15.72 2.72
CA LEU A 79 -9.31 -14.83 3.84
C LEU A 79 -9.64 -15.62 5.12
N GLU A 80 -10.49 -16.64 5.05
CA GLU A 80 -10.82 -17.52 6.16
C GLU A 80 -9.58 -18.23 6.72
N ASP A 81 -8.72 -18.78 5.85
CA ASP A 81 -7.48 -19.45 6.24
C ASP A 81 -6.55 -18.49 6.99
N LYS A 82 -6.38 -17.26 6.49
CA LYS A 82 -5.58 -16.24 7.15
C LYS A 82 -6.13 -15.84 8.52
N ILE A 83 -7.45 -15.64 8.64
CA ILE A 83 -8.08 -15.30 9.92
C ILE A 83 -8.00 -16.45 10.92
N ARG A 84 -8.15 -17.69 10.44
CA ARG A 84 -8.01 -18.90 11.25
C ARG A 84 -6.60 -19.03 11.82
N LEU A 85 -5.56 -18.85 10.99
CA LEU A 85 -4.16 -18.88 11.43
C LEU A 85 -3.88 -17.80 12.49
N ALA A 86 -4.43 -16.59 12.31
CA ALA A 86 -4.31 -15.52 13.29
C ALA A 86 -5.01 -15.87 14.62
N ALA A 87 -6.19 -16.49 14.56
CA ALA A 87 -6.93 -16.94 15.74
C ALA A 87 -6.19 -18.07 16.49
N GLU A 88 -5.64 -19.04 15.76
CA GLU A 88 -4.83 -20.12 16.31
C GLU A 88 -3.57 -19.60 17.02
N ALA A 89 -2.91 -18.60 16.44
CA ALA A 89 -1.70 -17.99 17.01
C ALA A 89 -1.96 -17.27 18.35
N ILE A 90 -3.20 -16.82 18.62
CA ILE A 90 -3.60 -16.24 19.91
C ILE A 90 -4.23 -17.25 20.86
N GLY A 91 -4.25 -18.53 20.50
CA GLY A 91 -4.77 -19.64 21.31
C GLY A 91 -6.23 -20.02 21.06
N ASP A 92 -6.89 -19.44 20.04
CA ASP A 92 -8.27 -19.80 19.66
C ASP A 92 -8.27 -20.84 18.54
N THR A 93 -8.22 -22.12 18.92
CA THR A 93 -8.28 -23.25 17.97
C THR A 93 -9.70 -23.63 17.55
N GLN A 94 -10.72 -23.00 18.15
CA GLN A 94 -12.13 -23.29 17.85
C GLN A 94 -12.76 -22.27 16.91
N ALA A 95 -12.09 -21.13 16.66
CA ALA A 95 -12.52 -20.12 15.72
C ALA A 95 -12.88 -20.70 14.34
N ARG A 96 -14.11 -20.47 13.91
CA ARG A 96 -14.60 -20.85 12.57
C ARG A 96 -14.95 -19.58 11.79
N PRO A 97 -13.98 -18.97 11.09
CA PRO A 97 -14.27 -17.85 10.21
C PRO A 97 -15.11 -18.31 9.02
N GLU A 98 -16.13 -17.52 8.68
CA GLU A 98 -16.93 -17.64 7.47
C GLU A 98 -16.96 -16.27 6.80
N ALA A 99 -16.40 -16.17 5.59
CA ALA A 99 -16.33 -14.93 4.83
C ALA A 99 -17.45 -14.90 3.78
N ARG A 100 -18.22 -13.81 3.76
CA ARG A 100 -19.28 -13.58 2.78
C ARG A 100 -19.02 -12.29 2.01
N PRO A 101 -18.98 -12.32 0.67
CA PRO A 101 -18.77 -11.12 -0.13
C PRO A 101 -19.94 -10.14 0.06
N ILE A 102 -19.61 -8.85 0.22
CA ILE A 102 -20.56 -7.75 0.32
C ILE A 102 -20.24 -6.70 -0.74
N SER A 103 -21.19 -5.81 -1.00
CA SER A 103 -20.95 -4.69 -1.91
C SER A 103 -20.06 -3.62 -1.26
N ARG A 104 -19.34 -2.85 -2.07
CA ARG A 104 -18.63 -1.64 -1.61
C ARG A 104 -19.54 -0.69 -0.86
N VAL A 105 -20.76 -0.48 -1.36
CA VAL A 105 -21.75 0.40 -0.72
C VAL A 105 -22.08 -0.11 0.68
N THR A 106 -22.31 -1.41 0.84
CA THR A 106 -22.55 -2.03 2.14
C THR A 106 -21.36 -1.84 3.08
N TYR A 107 -20.13 -2.03 2.60
CA TYR A 107 -18.93 -1.80 3.39
C TYR A 107 -18.82 -0.35 3.89
N GLU A 108 -19.00 0.63 3.00
CA GLU A 108 -18.89 2.05 3.35
C GLU A 108 -20.00 2.49 4.30
N GLU A 109 -21.23 1.99 4.14
CA GLU A 109 -22.33 2.27 5.07
C GLU A 109 -22.06 1.65 6.46
N LEU A 110 -21.55 0.41 6.52
CA LEU A 110 -21.12 -0.20 7.78
C LEU A 110 -19.97 0.60 8.42
N LYS A 111 -19.01 1.05 7.61
CA LYS A 111 -17.91 1.88 8.10
C LYS A 111 -18.39 3.21 8.70
N LYS A 112 -19.35 3.89 8.06
CA LYS A 112 -19.96 5.13 8.60
C LYS A 112 -20.66 4.90 9.93
N ILE A 113 -21.34 3.76 10.09
CA ILE A 113 -21.99 3.39 11.35
C ILE A 113 -20.95 3.16 12.45
N LEU A 114 -19.81 2.56 12.11
CA LEU A 114 -18.77 2.18 13.07
C LEU A 114 -17.83 3.33 13.44
N ASP A 115 -17.63 4.28 12.53
CA ASP A 115 -16.82 5.48 12.75
C ASP A 115 -17.58 6.74 12.29
N PRO A 116 -18.52 7.25 13.11
CA PRO A 116 -19.33 8.41 12.77
C PRO A 116 -18.52 9.71 12.61
N GLY A 117 -17.27 9.72 13.08
CA GLY A 117 -16.34 10.86 13.01
C GLY A 117 -15.31 10.75 11.90
N ALA A 118 -15.24 9.61 11.19
CA ALA A 118 -14.37 9.49 10.02
C ALA A 118 -14.78 10.55 8.99
N PRO A 119 -13.85 11.39 8.50
CA PRO A 119 -14.14 12.26 7.39
C PRO A 119 -14.63 11.40 6.23
N GLY A 120 -15.85 11.67 5.74
CA GLY A 120 -16.43 11.02 4.58
C GLY A 120 -15.36 10.96 3.48
N ASN A 121 -15.19 9.77 2.90
CA ASN A 121 -14.16 9.56 1.89
C ASN A 121 -14.41 10.61 0.78
N PRO A 122 -13.48 11.53 0.47
CA PRO A 122 -13.74 12.66 -0.43
C PRO A 122 -14.04 12.25 -1.88
N PHE A 123 -14.01 10.94 -2.17
CA PHE A 123 -14.56 10.32 -3.37
C PHE A 123 -16.09 10.14 -3.34
N GLU A 124 -16.80 10.68 -2.34
CA GLU A 124 -18.28 10.77 -2.23
C GLU A 124 -18.95 11.67 -3.29
N GLY A 125 -18.29 11.92 -4.42
CA GLY A 125 -18.95 12.30 -5.66
C GLY A 125 -19.41 11.04 -6.41
N ASP A 126 -20.66 10.62 -6.17
CA ASP A 126 -21.48 9.89 -7.15
C ASP A 126 -21.01 8.50 -7.66
N SER A 127 -20.34 7.67 -6.84
CA SER A 127 -19.70 6.42 -7.31
C SER A 127 -20.01 5.14 -6.51
N GLY A 128 -21.27 4.91 -6.13
CA GLY A 128 -21.75 3.57 -5.74
C GLY A 128 -22.02 2.65 -6.94
N ARG A 129 -22.30 3.25 -8.09
CA ARG A 129 -22.16 2.68 -9.42
C ARG A 129 -21.43 3.75 -10.20
N ALA A 130 -20.29 3.44 -10.81
CA ALA A 130 -19.88 4.26 -11.94
C ALA A 130 -21.07 4.21 -12.91
N VAL A 131 -21.84 5.30 -12.98
CA VAL A 131 -22.87 5.42 -14.01
C VAL A 131 -22.06 5.57 -15.28
N ALA A 132 -21.96 4.49 -16.06
CA ALA A 132 -21.36 4.54 -17.37
C ALA A 132 -21.92 5.76 -18.08
N ARG A 133 -21.05 6.73 -18.41
CA ARG A 133 -21.43 7.72 -19.41
C ARG A 133 -21.70 6.89 -20.66
N GLY A 134 -22.90 7.01 -21.23
CA GLY A 134 -23.47 6.03 -22.16
C GLY A 134 -22.44 5.48 -23.14
N GLY A 135 -22.13 4.19 -23.01
CA GLY A 135 -21.18 3.46 -23.87
C GLY A 135 -19.86 3.01 -23.22
N ASP A 136 -19.52 3.46 -22.01
CA ASP A 136 -18.31 3.00 -21.30
C ASP A 136 -18.53 1.60 -20.67
N VAL A 137 -17.60 0.68 -20.94
CA VAL A 137 -17.59 -0.65 -20.33
C VAL A 137 -16.99 -0.57 -18.92
N ILE A 138 -17.73 -1.06 -17.93
CA ILE A 138 -17.33 -1.09 -16.53
C ILE A 138 -17.23 -2.55 -16.09
N ILE A 139 -16.11 -2.91 -15.48
CA ILE A 139 -15.89 -4.22 -14.90
C ILE A 139 -15.77 -4.07 -13.37
N THR A 140 -16.55 -4.83 -12.62
CA THR A 140 -16.55 -4.79 -11.14
C THR A 140 -16.70 -6.19 -10.55
N PRO A 141 -16.16 -6.47 -9.36
CA PRO A 141 -16.41 -7.74 -8.67
C PRO A 141 -17.92 -7.95 -8.44
N TYR A 142 -18.42 -9.16 -8.64
CA TYR A 142 -19.82 -9.48 -8.42
C TYR A 142 -20.12 -9.65 -6.93
N VAL A 143 -21.26 -9.11 -6.49
CA VAL A 143 -21.70 -9.23 -5.10
C VAL A 143 -22.36 -10.59 -4.90
N GLY A 144 -21.70 -11.48 -4.16
CA GLY A 144 -22.24 -12.80 -3.80
C GLY A 144 -21.37 -13.99 -4.22
N ASP A 145 -20.40 -13.78 -5.12
CA ASP A 145 -19.47 -14.82 -5.57
C ASP A 145 -18.10 -14.19 -5.81
N ASP A 146 -17.10 -14.68 -5.10
CA ASP A 146 -15.74 -14.18 -5.17
C ASP A 146 -14.98 -14.60 -6.45
N SER A 147 -15.46 -15.56 -7.21
CA SER A 147 -14.84 -15.91 -8.49
C SER A 147 -15.43 -15.14 -9.68
N THR A 148 -16.50 -14.38 -9.45
CA THR A 148 -17.32 -13.77 -10.50
C THR A 148 -17.14 -12.26 -10.59
N TRP A 149 -17.07 -11.77 -11.82
CA TRP A 149 -16.98 -10.37 -12.20
C TRP A 149 -18.20 -9.97 -13.02
N GLU A 150 -18.74 -8.80 -12.73
CA GLU A 150 -19.79 -8.15 -13.49
C GLU A 150 -19.16 -7.26 -14.57
N ILE A 151 -19.56 -7.46 -15.83
CA ILE A 151 -19.18 -6.63 -16.97
C ILE A 151 -20.43 -5.90 -17.44
N ASN A 152 -20.47 -4.59 -17.21
CA ASN A 152 -21.54 -3.70 -17.65
C ASN A 152 -21.08 -2.93 -18.89
N THR A 153 -21.78 -3.08 -20.02
CA THR A 153 -21.44 -2.41 -21.28
C THR A 153 -21.79 -0.93 -21.30
N GLY A 154 -22.51 -0.43 -20.29
CA GLY A 154 -22.99 0.94 -20.21
C GLY A 154 -24.16 1.25 -21.16
N ASP A 155 -24.57 0.29 -21.99
CA ASP A 155 -25.65 0.40 -22.96
C ASP A 155 -26.38 -0.95 -23.09
N PRO A 156 -27.69 -1.02 -22.78
CA PRO A 156 -28.47 -2.26 -22.85
C PRO A 156 -28.61 -2.82 -24.26
N ASP A 157 -28.44 -2.01 -25.31
CA ASP A 157 -28.50 -2.44 -26.71
C ASP A 157 -27.16 -3.03 -27.20
N LEU A 158 -26.08 -2.90 -26.42
CA LEU A 158 -24.79 -3.53 -26.72
C LEU A 158 -24.75 -4.95 -26.19
N ARG A 159 -24.42 -5.87 -27.10
CA ARG A 159 -24.17 -7.27 -26.80
C ARG A 159 -22.68 -7.55 -26.74
N LEU A 160 -22.20 -8.10 -25.63
CA LEU A 160 -20.89 -8.75 -25.58
C LEU A 160 -20.99 -10.09 -26.30
N LEU A 161 -20.12 -10.29 -27.29
CA LEU A 161 -20.02 -11.55 -28.03
C LEU A 161 -18.81 -12.35 -27.54
N LYS A 162 -17.68 -11.68 -27.37
CA LYS A 162 -16.38 -12.29 -27.05
C LYS A 162 -15.59 -11.41 -26.09
N LEU A 163 -14.88 -12.04 -25.17
CA LEU A 163 -13.93 -11.42 -24.26
C LEU A 163 -12.58 -12.12 -24.36
N GLU A 164 -11.53 -11.36 -24.61
CA GLU A 164 -10.15 -11.85 -24.62
C GLU A 164 -9.40 -11.25 -23.44
N LEU A 165 -8.88 -12.09 -22.55
CA LEU A 165 -8.11 -11.68 -21.38
C LEU A 165 -6.63 -11.92 -21.61
N LEU A 166 -5.83 -10.88 -21.40
CA LEU A 166 -4.38 -10.97 -21.42
C LEU A 166 -3.87 -11.16 -19.98
N ALA A 167 -3.14 -12.24 -19.75
CA ALA A 167 -2.57 -12.54 -18.44
C ALA A 167 -1.49 -11.51 -18.03
N GLY A 168 -1.31 -11.33 -16.73
CA GLY A 168 -0.26 -10.47 -16.16
C GLY A 168 1.17 -10.94 -16.41
N ASP A 169 1.37 -12.23 -16.64
CA ASP A 169 2.70 -12.87 -16.77
C ASP A 169 3.42 -12.58 -18.11
N GLY A 170 2.73 -11.98 -19.09
CA GLY A 170 3.30 -11.58 -20.38
C GLY A 170 3.72 -12.74 -21.30
N GLY A 171 3.62 -13.98 -20.84
CA GLY A 171 4.04 -15.18 -21.57
C GLY A 171 2.88 -16.11 -21.95
N SER A 172 1.75 -16.03 -21.25
CA SER A 172 0.59 -16.87 -21.54
C SER A 172 -0.23 -16.34 -22.73
N PRO A 173 -0.74 -17.21 -23.62
CA PRO A 173 -1.63 -16.79 -24.70
C PRO A 173 -2.92 -16.18 -24.14
N PRO A 174 -3.59 -15.27 -24.88
CA PRO A 174 -4.84 -14.68 -24.44
C PRO A 174 -5.89 -15.75 -24.16
N LYS A 175 -6.54 -15.69 -23.00
CA LYS A 175 -7.70 -16.55 -22.71
C LYS A 175 -8.93 -15.97 -23.38
N ILE A 176 -9.61 -16.78 -24.18
CA ILE A 176 -10.77 -16.36 -24.97
C ILE A 176 -12.03 -16.93 -24.35
N TYR A 177 -13.02 -16.07 -24.11
CA TYR A 177 -14.32 -16.43 -23.61
C TYR A 177 -15.39 -16.00 -24.61
N GLU A 178 -16.22 -16.94 -25.03
CA GLU A 178 -17.42 -16.65 -25.82
C GLU A 178 -18.62 -16.49 -24.90
N THR A 179 -19.51 -15.58 -25.25
CA THR A 179 -20.66 -15.27 -24.40
C THR A 179 -21.73 -16.35 -24.54
N ALA A 180 -21.96 -17.09 -23.46
CA ALA A 180 -23.02 -18.07 -23.38
C ALA A 180 -24.37 -17.43 -23.02
N PRO A 181 -25.50 -18.05 -23.42
CA PRO A 181 -26.82 -17.64 -22.96
C PRO A 181 -26.96 -17.81 -21.44
N LYS A 182 -27.86 -17.04 -20.83
CA LYS A 182 -28.13 -17.04 -19.37
C LYS A 182 -28.40 -18.41 -18.76
N ASN A 183 -28.92 -19.32 -19.57
CA ASN A 183 -29.44 -20.61 -19.14
C ASN A 183 -28.35 -21.69 -19.10
N GLU A 184 -27.16 -21.38 -19.63
CA GLU A 184 -26.05 -22.31 -19.71
C GLU A 184 -25.29 -22.34 -18.40
N VAL A 185 -25.48 -23.43 -17.64
CA VAL A 185 -24.88 -23.61 -16.32
C VAL A 185 -23.39 -23.87 -16.46
N GLY A 186 -22.57 -23.12 -15.72
CA GLY A 186 -21.12 -23.34 -15.65
C GLY A 186 -20.33 -22.68 -16.78
N ALA A 187 -20.98 -21.96 -17.69
CA ALA A 187 -20.28 -21.17 -18.69
C ALA A 187 -19.43 -20.07 -18.02
N PRO A 188 -18.15 -19.91 -18.39
CA PRO A 188 -17.27 -18.94 -17.75
C PRO A 188 -17.67 -17.50 -18.07
N LEU A 189 -18.27 -17.22 -19.23
CA LEU A 189 -18.86 -15.92 -19.55
C LEU A 189 -20.32 -16.11 -19.93
N SER A 190 -21.23 -15.48 -19.19
CA SER A 190 -22.67 -15.65 -19.39
C SER A 190 -23.42 -14.32 -19.46
N TYR A 191 -24.42 -14.26 -20.34
CA TYR A 191 -25.38 -13.16 -20.38
C TYR A 191 -26.28 -13.18 -19.13
N TYR A 192 -26.42 -12.05 -18.44
CA TYR A 192 -27.25 -11.98 -17.23
C TYR A 192 -28.53 -11.16 -17.43
N LYS A 193 -28.40 -9.95 -17.98
CA LYS A 193 -29.50 -9.05 -18.38
C LYS A 193 -28.99 -8.03 -19.43
N PRO A 194 -29.84 -7.22 -20.09
CA PRO A 194 -29.39 -6.29 -21.12
C PRO A 194 -28.22 -5.40 -20.65
N GLY A 195 -27.14 -5.42 -21.43
CA GLY A 195 -25.89 -4.72 -21.11
C GLY A 195 -25.07 -5.26 -19.93
N LEU A 196 -25.43 -6.42 -19.36
CA LEU A 196 -24.76 -6.98 -18.18
C LEU A 196 -24.41 -8.46 -18.36
N TYR A 197 -23.15 -8.77 -18.08
CA TYR A 197 -22.56 -10.09 -18.24
C TYR A 197 -21.84 -10.50 -16.96
N LEU A 198 -21.80 -11.81 -16.68
CA LEU A 198 -21.07 -12.38 -15.57
C LEU A 198 -19.92 -13.22 -16.10
N LEU A 199 -18.71 -12.91 -15.64
CA LEU A 199 -17.48 -13.61 -15.97
C LEU A 199 -16.95 -14.32 -14.73
N ARG A 200 -16.87 -15.64 -14.76
CA ARG A 200 -16.17 -16.44 -13.76
C ARG A 200 -14.75 -16.72 -14.23
N LEU A 201 -13.76 -16.26 -13.48
CA LEU A 201 -12.36 -16.54 -13.79
C LEU A 201 -11.99 -17.94 -13.32
N GLU A 202 -11.27 -18.68 -14.17
CA GLU A 202 -10.75 -20.02 -13.82
C GLU A 202 -9.49 -19.96 -12.93
N SER A 203 -8.82 -18.81 -12.91
CA SER A 203 -7.59 -18.57 -12.16
C SER A 203 -7.78 -17.36 -11.26
N ASN A 204 -7.23 -17.41 -10.05
CA ASN A 204 -7.16 -16.28 -9.14
C ASN A 204 -6.10 -15.24 -9.56
N SER A 205 -5.40 -15.44 -10.69
CA SER A 205 -4.44 -14.45 -11.19
C SER A 205 -5.14 -13.30 -11.94
N PRO A 206 -4.80 -12.03 -11.63
CA PRO A 206 -5.33 -10.89 -12.36
C PRO A 206 -5.02 -10.92 -13.85
N PRO A 207 -6.03 -10.71 -14.71
CA PRO A 207 -5.78 -10.22 -16.06
C PRO A 207 -5.11 -8.83 -15.98
N LYS A 208 -4.28 -8.52 -16.97
CA LYS A 208 -3.71 -7.17 -17.13
C LYS A 208 -4.63 -6.26 -17.94
N SER A 209 -5.26 -6.83 -18.96
CA SER A 209 -6.18 -6.12 -19.84
C SER A 209 -7.22 -7.08 -20.43
N ALA A 210 -8.29 -6.49 -20.93
CA ALA A 210 -9.38 -7.17 -21.61
C ALA A 210 -9.64 -6.51 -22.97
N THR A 211 -9.94 -7.33 -23.96
CA THR A 211 -10.45 -6.90 -25.26
C THR A 211 -11.83 -7.49 -25.47
N LEU A 212 -12.84 -6.64 -25.67
CA LEU A 212 -14.25 -6.99 -25.81
C LEU A 212 -14.67 -6.83 -27.26
N THR A 213 -15.32 -7.85 -27.82
CA THR A 213 -16.04 -7.74 -29.09
C THR A 213 -17.51 -7.50 -28.79
N LEU A 214 -17.98 -6.30 -29.13
CA LEU A 214 -19.34 -5.82 -28.87
C LEU A 214 -20.12 -5.71 -30.18
N GLN A 215 -21.43 -5.96 -30.13
CA GLN A 215 -22.34 -5.76 -31.25
C GLN A 215 -23.56 -4.95 -30.79
N HIS A 216 -23.87 -3.87 -31.49
CA HIS A 216 -25.08 -3.10 -31.19
C HIS A 216 -26.30 -3.78 -31.83
N ALA A 217 -27.43 -3.86 -31.11
CA ALA A 217 -28.61 -4.61 -31.55
C ALA A 217 -29.21 -4.13 -32.89
N LYS A 218 -28.94 -2.88 -33.29
CA LYS A 218 -29.47 -2.26 -34.52
C LYS A 218 -28.44 -2.17 -35.66
N GLU A 219 -27.20 -2.60 -35.44
CA GLU A 219 -26.11 -2.48 -36.43
C GLU A 219 -25.56 -3.86 -36.78
N GLU A 220 -25.29 -4.12 -38.07
CA GLU A 220 -24.72 -5.40 -38.52
C GLU A 220 -23.22 -5.53 -38.21
N GLY A 221 -22.58 -4.50 -37.67
CA GLY A 221 -21.15 -4.46 -37.35
C GLY A 221 -20.81 -4.89 -35.93
N THR A 222 -19.62 -5.48 -35.77
CA THR A 222 -18.97 -5.64 -34.45
C THR A 222 -17.94 -4.53 -34.24
N ARG A 223 -17.81 -4.09 -32.99
CA ARG A 223 -16.78 -3.14 -32.55
C ARG A 223 -15.92 -3.78 -31.47
N THR A 224 -14.64 -3.48 -31.47
CA THR A 224 -13.70 -3.96 -30.44
C THR A 224 -13.37 -2.83 -29.48
N SER A 225 -13.40 -3.11 -28.18
CA SER A 225 -13.00 -2.18 -27.12
C SER A 225 -11.93 -2.84 -26.26
N SER A 226 -10.81 -2.16 -26.03
CA SER A 226 -9.73 -2.64 -25.16
C SER A 226 -9.63 -1.77 -23.92
N LEU A 227 -9.49 -2.41 -22.76
CA LEU A 227 -9.39 -1.73 -21.48
C LEU A 227 -8.41 -2.44 -20.54
N SER A 228 -7.78 -1.67 -19.65
CA SER A 228 -6.97 -2.21 -18.55
C SER A 228 -7.89 -2.90 -17.54
N TRP A 229 -7.48 -4.07 -17.04
CA TRP A 229 -8.26 -4.76 -16.03
C TRP A 229 -8.34 -3.90 -14.77
N PRO A 230 -9.53 -3.68 -14.20
CA PRO A 230 -9.66 -2.80 -13.05
C PRO A 230 -8.99 -3.43 -11.83
N VAL A 231 -8.21 -2.61 -11.12
CA VAL A 231 -7.82 -2.91 -9.75
C VAL A 231 -8.99 -2.46 -8.87
N SER A 232 -9.87 -3.40 -8.52
CA SER A 232 -11.02 -3.15 -7.65
C SER A 232 -10.88 -3.94 -6.37
N ASP A 233 -10.95 -3.29 -5.22
CA ASP A 233 -10.98 -4.02 -3.95
C ASP A 233 -12.20 -4.92 -3.87
N ARG A 234 -12.07 -5.95 -3.03
CA ARG A 234 -13.19 -6.80 -2.62
C ARG A 234 -13.56 -6.48 -1.19
N TYR A 235 -14.82 -6.74 -0.87
CA TYR A 235 -15.38 -6.43 0.43
C TYR A 235 -16.07 -7.68 0.95
N PHE A 236 -15.81 -8.02 2.21
CA PHE A 236 -16.38 -9.18 2.87
C PHE A 236 -16.94 -8.77 4.24
N ILE A 237 -17.94 -9.53 4.69
CA ILE A 237 -18.24 -9.65 6.11
C ILE A 237 -17.77 -11.03 6.55
N VAL A 238 -16.92 -11.08 7.57
CA VAL A 238 -16.44 -12.32 8.17
C VAL A 238 -17.13 -12.52 9.51
N SER A 239 -17.71 -13.68 9.74
CA SER A 239 -18.21 -14.08 11.05
C SER A 239 -17.32 -15.17 11.63
N ILE A 240 -16.87 -15.00 12.86
CA ILE A 240 -16.14 -15.99 13.64
C ILE A 240 -17.06 -16.43 14.77
N THR A 241 -17.59 -17.64 14.68
CA THR A 241 -18.43 -18.22 15.73
C THR A 241 -17.57 -18.78 16.86
N ASP A 242 -18.11 -18.78 18.07
CA ASP A 242 -17.47 -19.36 19.26
C ASP A 242 -16.09 -18.77 19.58
N PHE A 243 -15.86 -17.50 19.21
CA PHE A 243 -14.60 -16.82 19.48
C PHE A 243 -14.44 -16.62 20.99
N ALA A 244 -13.41 -17.24 21.56
CA ALA A 244 -13.16 -17.31 23.00
C ALA A 244 -11.91 -16.52 23.42
N SER A 245 -11.20 -15.92 22.47
CA SER A 245 -9.99 -15.12 22.72
C SER A 245 -10.29 -13.62 22.83
N ASP A 246 -9.23 -12.82 23.03
CA ASP A 246 -9.32 -11.35 23.03
C ASP A 246 -9.33 -10.82 21.58
N PRO A 247 -10.38 -10.11 21.13
CA PRO A 247 -10.42 -9.53 19.80
C PRO A 247 -9.25 -8.59 19.52
N ARG A 248 -8.69 -7.92 20.54
CA ARG A 248 -7.53 -7.02 20.37
C ARG A 248 -6.30 -7.80 19.95
N ARG A 249 -6.05 -8.95 20.58
CA ARG A 249 -4.94 -9.84 20.21
C ARG A 249 -5.11 -10.35 18.78
N LEU A 250 -6.33 -10.70 18.37
CA LEU A 250 -6.59 -11.05 16.97
C LEU A 250 -6.22 -9.91 16.03
N THR A 251 -6.61 -8.67 16.35
CA THR A 251 -6.24 -7.51 15.52
C THR A 251 -4.74 -7.22 15.48
N GLU A 252 -4.01 -7.48 16.58
CA GLU A 252 -2.55 -7.33 16.65
C GLU A 252 -1.84 -8.41 15.82
N THR A 253 -2.28 -9.66 15.95
CA THR A 253 -1.75 -10.78 15.17
C THR A 253 -1.98 -10.63 13.67
N LEU A 254 -3.16 -10.12 13.28
CA LEU A 254 -3.45 -9.78 11.88
C LEU A 254 -2.50 -8.69 11.31
N LYS A 255 -1.88 -7.88 12.16
CA LYS A 255 -0.86 -6.88 11.78
C LYS A 255 0.57 -7.41 11.86
N ASP A 256 0.78 -8.61 12.39
CA ASP A 256 2.12 -9.16 12.61
C ASP A 256 2.63 -9.88 11.35
N ALA A 257 3.66 -9.30 10.72
CA ALA A 257 4.28 -9.83 9.52
C ALA A 257 4.92 -11.22 9.73
N SER A 258 5.39 -11.49 10.95
CA SER A 258 6.05 -12.76 11.28
C SER A 258 5.07 -13.93 11.32
N ILE A 259 3.79 -13.66 11.58
CA ILE A 259 2.72 -14.66 11.66
C ILE A 259 1.97 -14.76 10.34
N MET A 260 1.65 -13.61 9.73
CA MET A 260 0.78 -13.55 8.55
C MET A 260 1.53 -13.66 7.21
N GLY A 261 2.86 -13.47 7.21
CA GLY A 261 3.69 -13.32 6.02
C GLY A 261 3.43 -12.01 5.25
N THR A 262 2.15 -11.66 5.08
CA THR A 262 1.66 -10.39 4.52
C THR A 262 0.76 -9.72 5.57
N PRO A 263 1.29 -8.82 6.42
CA PRO A 263 0.52 -8.19 7.50
C PRO A 263 -0.55 -7.24 6.94
N TYR A 264 -1.60 -7.02 7.72
CA TYR A 264 -2.74 -6.19 7.30
C TYR A 264 -2.65 -4.75 7.84
N SER A 265 -2.92 -3.78 6.96
CA SER A 265 -2.60 -2.36 7.19
C SER A 265 -3.55 -1.63 8.14
N THR A 266 -4.86 -1.95 8.15
CA THR A 266 -5.83 -1.17 8.96
C THR A 266 -6.85 -2.06 9.65
N VAL A 267 -6.53 -2.61 10.82
CA VAL A 267 -7.49 -3.34 11.65
C VAL A 267 -7.82 -2.53 12.90
N SER A 268 -9.10 -2.21 13.10
CA SER A 268 -9.58 -1.38 14.21
C SER A 268 -10.68 -2.09 14.99
N PRO A 269 -10.49 -2.32 16.31
CA PRO A 269 -11.55 -2.86 17.16
C PRO A 269 -12.57 -1.78 17.53
N VAL A 270 -13.86 -2.07 17.37
CA VAL A 270 -14.94 -1.20 17.86
C VAL A 270 -15.24 -1.58 19.30
N THR A 271 -15.24 -0.59 20.19
CA THR A 271 -15.17 -0.78 21.65
C THR A 271 -16.49 -1.16 22.33
N THR A 272 -17.60 -1.23 21.59
CA THR A 272 -18.95 -1.35 22.18
C THR A 272 -19.86 -2.41 21.54
N THR A 273 -19.43 -3.05 20.45
CA THR A 273 -20.14 -4.18 19.81
C THR A 273 -19.09 -5.03 19.09
N SER A 274 -19.21 -6.36 19.09
CA SER A 274 -18.25 -7.32 18.50
C SER A 274 -18.18 -7.24 16.96
N LEU A 275 -17.91 -6.05 16.43
CA LEU A 275 -17.78 -5.78 15.01
C LEU A 275 -16.44 -5.07 14.78
N LEU A 276 -15.51 -5.74 14.12
CA LEU A 276 -14.20 -5.21 13.74
C LEU A 276 -14.27 -4.64 12.33
N LEU A 277 -13.61 -3.51 12.08
CA LEU A 277 -13.39 -3.04 10.72
C LEU A 277 -11.94 -3.33 10.34
N ALA A 278 -11.73 -3.92 9.16
CA ALA A 278 -10.42 -4.30 8.66
C ALA A 278 -10.23 -3.92 7.19
N ASP A 279 -9.19 -3.16 6.87
CA ASP A 279 -8.65 -2.96 5.51
C ASP A 279 -7.37 -3.80 5.41
N LEU A 280 -7.46 -4.85 4.61
CA LEU A 280 -6.53 -5.97 4.49
C LEU A 280 -5.70 -5.91 3.20
N ARG A 281 -5.38 -4.71 2.71
CA ARG A 281 -4.42 -4.57 1.61
C ARG A 281 -3.00 -4.88 2.12
N PRO A 282 -2.26 -5.81 1.49
CA PRO A 282 -0.81 -5.91 1.60
C PRO A 282 -0.16 -4.54 1.36
N GLU A 283 0.96 -4.31 2.02
CA GLU A 283 1.70 -3.05 1.96
C GLU A 283 2.37 -2.89 0.59
N ALA A 284 1.59 -2.55 -0.44
CA ALA A 284 2.12 -2.03 -1.70
C ALA A 284 2.40 -0.53 -1.53
N GLY A 285 3.49 -0.20 -0.83
CA GLY A 285 4.11 1.13 -0.86
C GLY A 285 4.71 1.44 -2.23
N GLY A 286 3.92 1.34 -3.31
CA GLY A 286 4.37 1.67 -4.65
C GLY A 286 4.51 3.17 -4.80
N THR A 287 5.75 3.65 -4.85
CA THR A 287 6.08 4.93 -5.52
C THR A 287 5.54 4.85 -6.94
N GLY A 288 4.49 5.61 -7.24
CA GLY A 288 3.82 5.56 -8.55
C GLY A 288 4.22 6.74 -9.41
N VAL A 289 4.87 6.47 -10.54
CA VAL A 289 4.97 7.44 -11.65
C VAL A 289 3.74 7.25 -12.54
N GLY A 290 2.81 8.21 -12.50
CA GLY A 290 1.68 8.29 -13.41
C GLY A 290 1.93 9.29 -14.53
N TRP A 291 1.25 9.13 -15.67
CA TRP A 291 1.32 10.07 -16.78
C TRP A 291 -0.07 10.55 -17.17
N THR A 292 -0.19 11.85 -17.45
CA THR A 292 -1.38 12.43 -18.10
C THR A 292 -0.88 13.30 -19.24
N SER A 293 -1.05 12.81 -20.48
CA SER A 293 -0.46 13.42 -21.67
C SER A 293 1.06 13.57 -21.54
N ASN A 294 1.58 14.79 -21.47
CA ASN A 294 2.99 15.13 -21.29
C ASN A 294 3.34 15.51 -19.85
N VAL A 295 2.42 15.36 -18.89
CA VAL A 295 2.68 15.65 -17.48
C VAL A 295 2.95 14.34 -16.72
N MET A 296 4.15 14.23 -16.18
CA MET A 296 4.53 13.20 -15.23
C MET A 296 3.98 13.59 -13.86
N THR A 297 3.17 12.73 -13.25
CA THR A 297 2.73 12.87 -11.87
C THR A 297 3.41 11.82 -11.01
N VAL A 298 4.00 12.27 -9.92
CA VAL A 298 4.79 11.46 -9.01
C VAL A 298 4.04 11.39 -7.71
N ASN A 299 3.78 10.18 -7.21
CA ASN A 299 3.16 9.99 -5.91
C ASN A 299 4.08 9.13 -5.05
N ILE A 300 4.62 9.74 -4.00
CA ILE A 300 5.53 9.11 -3.05
C ILE A 300 4.78 8.93 -1.72
N PRO A 301 4.61 7.71 -1.20
CA PRO A 301 3.97 7.52 0.09
C PRO A 301 4.82 8.09 1.23
N ASN A 302 4.17 8.51 2.31
CA ASN A 302 4.86 8.88 3.54
C ASN A 302 5.43 7.60 4.20
N PRO A 303 6.72 7.56 4.62
CA PRO A 303 7.28 6.43 5.32
C PRO A 303 6.49 6.08 6.59
N GLU A 304 6.21 4.80 6.79
CA GLU A 304 5.40 4.35 7.92
C GLU A 304 6.03 4.67 9.27
N GLY A 305 5.20 5.08 10.23
CA GLY A 305 5.63 5.37 11.60
C GLY A 305 6.48 6.63 11.75
N ILE A 306 6.72 7.41 10.68
CA ILE A 306 7.52 8.63 10.73
C ILE A 306 6.75 9.82 10.16
N VAL A 307 6.66 10.90 10.93
CA VAL A 307 6.04 12.15 10.49
C VAL A 307 7.03 12.93 9.64
N THR A 308 6.97 12.74 8.32
CA THR A 308 7.74 13.53 7.35
C THR A 308 7.11 14.91 7.17
N SER A 309 7.93 15.96 7.23
CA SER A 309 7.48 17.32 6.95
C SER A 309 7.51 17.64 5.46
N ARG A 310 8.59 17.24 4.77
CA ARG A 310 8.81 17.56 3.34
C ARG A 310 9.51 16.40 2.64
N VAL A 311 9.29 16.29 1.34
CA VAL A 311 10.05 15.41 0.45
C VAL A 311 10.61 16.22 -0.69
N TRP A 312 11.90 16.04 -0.93
CA TRP A 312 12.65 16.69 -2.00
C TRP A 312 13.00 15.69 -3.08
N ALA A 313 12.79 16.05 -4.34
CA ALA A 313 13.16 15.25 -5.49
C ALA A 313 14.22 15.99 -6.33
N LEU A 314 15.41 15.40 -6.51
CA LEU A 314 16.40 15.88 -7.46
C LEU A 314 16.16 15.24 -8.82
N PHE A 315 15.82 16.05 -9.82
CA PHE A 315 15.42 15.57 -11.15
C PHE A 315 15.70 16.65 -12.23
N PRO A 316 15.84 16.30 -13.52
CA PRO A 316 16.19 14.98 -14.05
C PRO A 316 17.69 14.67 -13.84
N LEU A 317 18.03 13.42 -13.52
CA LEU A 317 19.42 12.96 -13.38
C LEU A 317 19.77 11.93 -14.45
N THR A 318 21.00 11.98 -14.97
CA THR A 318 21.61 10.81 -15.62
C THR A 318 22.13 9.81 -14.58
N ARG A 319 22.51 8.60 -15.01
CA ARG A 319 23.11 7.60 -14.13
C ARG A 319 24.36 8.12 -13.41
N GLU A 320 25.27 8.76 -14.16
CA GLU A 320 26.51 9.30 -13.61
C GLU A 320 26.23 10.46 -12.63
N GLN A 321 25.26 11.31 -12.96
CA GLN A 321 24.82 12.40 -12.08
C GLN A 321 24.18 11.86 -10.80
N ARG A 322 23.38 10.79 -10.89
CA ARG A 322 22.76 10.12 -9.74
C ARG A 322 23.81 9.52 -8.81
N ASP A 323 24.77 8.76 -9.35
CA ASP A 323 25.83 8.14 -8.55
C ASP A 323 26.77 9.18 -7.94
N LYS A 324 26.96 10.33 -8.60
CA LYS A 324 27.67 11.47 -8.03
C LYS A 324 26.86 12.14 -6.92
N ALA A 325 25.58 12.43 -7.15
CA ALA A 325 24.71 13.10 -6.17
C ALA A 325 24.52 12.27 -4.90
N LEU A 326 24.41 10.94 -5.01
CA LEU A 326 24.38 10.02 -3.87
C LEU A 326 25.66 10.13 -3.03
N ARG A 327 26.84 10.04 -3.67
CA ARG A 327 28.12 10.16 -2.97
C ARG A 327 28.29 11.53 -2.31
N ASP A 328 27.95 12.60 -3.02
CA ASP A 328 28.03 13.97 -2.50
C ASP A 328 27.09 14.15 -1.28
N LEU A 329 25.92 13.52 -1.28
CA LEU A 329 24.99 13.52 -0.14
C LEU A 329 25.53 12.70 1.03
N GLU A 330 26.02 11.48 0.78
CA GLU A 330 26.62 10.63 1.80
C GLU A 330 27.80 11.31 2.48
N GLU A 331 28.71 11.92 1.70
CA GLU A 331 29.86 12.65 2.21
C GLU A 331 29.42 13.85 3.07
N LYS A 332 28.44 14.64 2.61
CA LYS A 332 27.90 15.78 3.39
C LYS A 332 27.20 15.36 4.68
N VAL A 333 26.45 14.25 4.65
CA VAL A 333 25.80 13.69 5.85
C VAL A 333 26.85 13.21 6.86
N LEU A 334 27.92 12.58 6.38
CA LEU A 334 28.99 12.04 7.23
C LEU A 334 29.94 13.12 7.76
N ALA A 335 30.18 14.19 6.99
CA ALA A 335 31.21 15.18 7.29
C ALA A 335 30.74 16.38 8.15
N GLU A 336 29.51 16.89 7.97
CA GLU A 336 29.17 18.27 8.42
C GLU A 336 27.92 18.42 9.28
N SER A 337 27.43 17.35 9.92
CA SER A 337 26.18 17.32 10.73
C SER A 337 24.88 17.29 9.90
N TYR A 338 23.87 16.63 10.46
CA TYR A 338 22.55 16.37 9.85
C TYR A 338 21.75 17.65 9.49
N THR A 339 22.18 18.83 9.91
CA THR A 339 21.51 20.11 9.58
C THR A 339 21.94 20.75 8.27
N VAL A 340 23.05 20.29 7.66
CA VAL A 340 23.63 20.93 6.46
C VAL A 340 22.90 20.52 5.18
N VAL A 341 22.45 19.27 5.11
CA VAL A 341 21.78 18.72 3.92
C VAL A 341 20.48 19.46 3.58
N PRO A 342 19.53 19.68 4.51
CA PRO A 342 18.33 20.46 4.20
C PRO A 342 18.64 21.90 3.75
N LYS A 343 19.63 22.56 4.35
CA LYS A 343 20.05 23.91 3.94
C LYS A 343 20.61 23.94 2.53
N HIS A 344 21.40 22.93 2.17
CA HIS A 344 21.96 22.77 0.83
C HIS A 344 20.88 22.48 -0.22
N ILE A 345 19.93 21.59 0.10
CA ILE A 345 18.80 21.28 -0.79
C ILE A 345 17.96 22.54 -1.01
N ARG A 346 17.57 23.23 0.07
CA ARG A 346 16.72 24.43 0.00
C ARG A 346 17.36 25.56 -0.81
N SER A 347 18.68 25.78 -0.71
CA SER A 347 19.37 26.83 -1.46
C SER A 347 19.43 26.59 -2.98
N GLN A 348 19.24 25.34 -3.40
CA GLN A 348 19.20 24.91 -4.80
C GLN A 348 17.80 24.50 -5.26
N SER A 349 16.79 24.68 -4.40
CA SER A 349 15.45 24.19 -4.65
C SER A 349 14.60 25.17 -5.45
N VAL A 350 13.73 24.60 -6.28
CA VAL A 350 12.60 25.28 -6.88
C VAL A 350 11.40 24.94 -6.02
N SER A 351 10.93 25.90 -5.23
CA SER A 351 9.70 25.75 -4.46
C SER A 351 8.51 25.67 -5.41
N ALA A 352 7.54 24.83 -5.07
CA ALA A 352 6.24 24.86 -5.72
C ALA A 352 5.67 26.26 -5.54
N SER A 353 5.25 26.92 -6.62
CA SER A 353 4.43 28.12 -6.47
C SER A 353 3.22 27.73 -5.62
N PRO A 354 2.98 28.40 -4.47
CA PRO A 354 1.84 28.07 -3.64
C PRO A 354 0.58 28.21 -4.48
N VAL A 355 -0.30 27.20 -4.41
CA VAL A 355 -1.64 27.26 -4.98
C VAL A 355 -2.26 28.56 -4.52
N ASP A 356 -2.72 29.38 -5.47
CA ASP A 356 -3.47 30.60 -5.14
C ASP A 356 -4.63 30.17 -4.22
N PRO A 357 -4.63 30.57 -2.94
CA PRO A 357 -5.63 30.10 -1.99
C PRO A 357 -7.05 30.54 -2.37
N SER A 358 -7.19 31.50 -3.29
CA SER A 358 -8.48 31.94 -3.82
C SER A 358 -9.04 31.02 -4.92
N ASP A 359 -8.24 30.09 -5.46
CA ASP A 359 -8.68 29.15 -6.49
C ASP A 359 -8.02 27.76 -6.32
N PRO A 360 -8.51 26.93 -5.39
CA PRO A 360 -8.00 25.57 -5.18
C PRO A 360 -8.23 24.63 -6.38
N SER A 361 -8.99 25.06 -7.40
CA SER A 361 -9.17 24.30 -8.65
C SER A 361 -7.97 24.44 -9.60
N LYS A 362 -7.17 25.50 -9.45
CA LYS A 362 -5.84 25.63 -10.06
C LYS A 362 -4.85 24.81 -9.24
N GLY A 363 -4.88 23.49 -9.45
CA GLY A 363 -3.86 22.60 -8.88
C GLY A 363 -2.44 23.07 -9.25
N PHE A 364 -1.45 22.58 -8.50
CA PHE A 364 -0.03 22.91 -8.71
C PHE A 364 0.38 22.95 -10.19
N GLU A 365 0.95 24.07 -10.61
CA GLU A 365 1.55 24.20 -11.95
C GLU A 365 2.67 23.16 -12.08
N PRO A 366 2.64 22.30 -13.12
CA PRO A 366 3.69 21.32 -13.31
C PRO A 366 5.05 22.00 -13.58
N TYR A 367 6.12 21.48 -13.00
CA TYR A 367 7.47 21.97 -13.29
C TYR A 367 7.88 21.63 -14.73
N PRO A 368 8.26 22.59 -15.57
CA PRO A 368 8.63 22.32 -16.95
C PRO A 368 10.01 21.67 -17.03
N ILE A 369 10.12 20.55 -17.75
CA ILE A 369 11.36 19.78 -17.92
C ILE A 369 11.59 19.46 -19.39
N ARG A 370 12.81 19.77 -19.85
CA ARG A 370 13.29 19.62 -21.22
C ARG A 370 14.50 18.68 -21.26
N PRO A 371 14.90 18.13 -22.42
CA PRO A 371 16.05 17.22 -22.54
C PRO A 371 17.39 17.78 -22.03
N GLN A 372 17.50 19.11 -21.99
CA GLN A 372 18.66 19.90 -21.57
C GLN A 372 18.48 20.55 -20.19
N SER A 373 17.38 20.26 -19.48
CA SER A 373 17.16 20.76 -18.13
C SER A 373 18.25 20.25 -17.20
N GLU A 374 18.90 21.16 -16.49
CA GLU A 374 19.84 20.80 -15.42
C GLU A 374 19.09 20.18 -14.23
N PRO A 375 19.71 19.24 -13.49
CA PRO A 375 19.12 18.67 -12.29
C PRO A 375 18.83 19.75 -11.25
N LYS A 376 17.61 19.77 -10.71
CA LYS A 376 17.20 20.70 -9.64
C LYS A 376 16.41 19.97 -8.56
N TRP A 377 16.46 20.51 -7.34
CA TRP A 377 15.65 20.04 -6.24
C TRP A 377 14.24 20.61 -6.34
N TYR A 378 13.24 19.73 -6.32
CA TYR A 378 11.84 20.10 -6.33
C TYR A 378 11.20 19.67 -5.02
N GLU A 379 10.44 20.58 -4.41
CA GLU A 379 9.60 20.23 -3.27
C GLU A 379 8.35 19.49 -3.77
N LEU A 380 8.07 18.33 -3.18
CA LEU A 380 6.85 17.58 -3.43
C LEU A 380 5.77 18.01 -2.44
N ALA A 381 4.56 18.28 -2.93
CA ALA A 381 3.45 18.73 -2.10
C ALA A 381 2.87 17.58 -1.28
N GLY A 382 2.96 17.66 0.06
CA GLY A 382 2.40 16.67 0.97
C GLY A 382 0.91 16.88 1.25
N ASN A 383 0.13 15.80 1.32
CA ASN A 383 -1.27 15.81 1.77
C ASN A 383 -1.48 15.03 3.10
N GLY A 384 -0.39 14.71 3.80
CA GLY A 384 -0.38 13.91 5.03
C GLY A 384 -0.22 12.40 4.81
N LYS A 385 -0.63 11.87 3.64
CA LYS A 385 -0.48 10.44 3.29
C LYS A 385 0.57 10.22 2.20
N THR A 386 0.62 11.11 1.23
CA THR A 386 1.51 11.06 0.09
C THR A 386 2.09 12.43 -0.21
N PHE A 387 3.25 12.44 -0.85
CA PHE A 387 3.90 13.60 -1.44
C PHE A 387 3.76 13.51 -2.96
N THR A 388 3.19 14.55 -3.56
CA THR A 388 2.88 14.60 -4.99
C THR A 388 3.69 15.68 -5.70
N GLY A 389 4.31 15.31 -6.82
CA GLY A 389 4.96 16.24 -7.74
C GLY A 389 4.38 16.13 -9.15
N LYS A 390 4.30 17.24 -9.87
CA LYS A 390 3.92 17.26 -11.29
C LYS A 390 5.03 17.88 -12.11
N PHE A 391 5.42 17.22 -13.20
CA PHE A 391 6.47 17.67 -14.11
C PHE A 391 5.92 17.67 -15.54
N ALA A 392 5.84 18.85 -16.17
CA ALA A 392 5.48 18.96 -17.57
C ALA A 392 6.72 18.64 -18.41
N VAL A 393 6.69 17.52 -19.12
CA VAL A 393 7.71 17.18 -20.11
C VAL A 393 7.45 18.00 -21.37
N GLU A 394 8.35 18.94 -21.63
CA GLU A 394 8.37 19.79 -22.80
C GLU A 394 9.36 19.25 -23.83
N ASP A 395 9.22 19.70 -25.08
CA ASP A 395 10.12 19.34 -26.19
C ASP A 395 10.23 17.82 -26.41
N ILE A 396 9.08 17.15 -26.52
CA ILE A 396 8.98 15.70 -26.82
C ILE A 396 9.87 15.27 -28.01
N PRO A 397 9.96 16.02 -29.14
CA PRO A 397 10.88 15.68 -30.21
C PRO A 397 12.35 15.66 -29.77
N GLY A 398 12.80 16.65 -28.99
CA GLY A 398 14.17 16.68 -28.46
C GLY A 398 14.50 15.50 -27.53
N TRP A 399 13.50 14.94 -26.84
CA TRP A 399 13.66 13.69 -26.07
C TRP A 399 13.86 12.45 -26.95
N LYS A 400 13.43 12.49 -28.21
CA LYS A 400 13.54 11.38 -29.19
C LYS A 400 14.78 11.42 -30.06
N GLU A 401 15.31 12.63 -30.34
CA GLU A 401 16.42 12.82 -31.29
C GLU A 401 17.74 12.19 -30.82
N LYS A 402 17.88 11.92 -29.52
CA LYS A 402 19.01 11.15 -29.00
C LYS A 402 18.64 9.67 -29.15
N ASP A 403 19.38 8.92 -29.96
CA ASP A 403 19.21 7.47 -30.22
C ASP A 403 19.18 6.57 -28.97
N ARG A 404 19.24 7.12 -27.76
CA ARG A 404 18.84 6.47 -26.51
C ARG A 404 17.99 7.49 -25.74
N LEU A 405 16.78 7.09 -25.35
CA LEU A 405 16.12 7.77 -24.23
C LEU A 405 17.11 7.70 -23.06
N PRO A 406 17.61 8.83 -22.55
CA PRO A 406 18.52 8.77 -21.42
C PRO A 406 17.77 8.07 -20.29
N GLU A 407 18.41 7.08 -19.67
CA GLU A 407 17.96 6.56 -18.38
C GLU A 407 17.88 7.78 -17.44
N CYS A 408 16.66 8.21 -17.13
CA CYS A 408 16.44 9.31 -16.21
C CYS A 408 16.20 8.75 -14.84
N TYR A 409 16.92 9.28 -13.87
CA TYR A 409 16.82 8.94 -12.47
C TYR A 409 16.28 10.14 -11.71
N TRP A 410 15.71 9.87 -10.56
CA TRP A 410 15.55 10.87 -9.52
C TRP A 410 16.21 10.42 -8.23
N LEU A 411 16.37 11.37 -7.32
CA LEU A 411 16.79 11.09 -5.96
C LEU A 411 15.83 11.75 -4.99
N LEU A 412 15.24 10.97 -4.09
CA LEU A 412 14.29 11.42 -3.09
C LEU A 412 14.96 11.55 -1.73
N VAL A 413 14.78 12.69 -1.07
CA VAL A 413 15.26 12.95 0.29
C VAL A 413 14.09 13.35 1.18
N TYR A 414 13.91 12.63 2.28
CA TYR A 414 12.89 12.92 3.29
C TYR A 414 13.44 13.87 4.34
N GLU A 415 12.66 14.91 4.66
CA GLU A 415 12.99 15.88 5.70
C GLU A 415 11.94 15.83 6.82
N PHE A 416 12.41 15.72 8.05
CA PHE A 416 11.60 15.55 9.25
C PHE A 416 11.75 16.74 10.19
N GLY A 417 10.67 17.18 10.85
CA GLY A 417 10.68 18.40 11.68
C GLY A 417 10.54 19.69 10.87
N ASP A 418 10.43 20.84 11.52
CA ASP A 418 10.14 22.13 10.86
C ASP A 418 11.24 23.18 11.13
N GLY A 419 11.39 24.13 10.21
CA GLY A 419 12.32 25.26 10.30
C GLY A 419 13.80 24.84 10.40
N ASP A 420 14.52 25.40 11.38
CA ASP A 420 15.94 25.12 11.68
C ASP A 420 16.16 23.81 12.44
N ARG A 421 15.09 23.15 12.89
CA ARG A 421 15.14 21.86 13.59
C ARG A 421 14.96 20.67 12.65
N ALA A 422 14.78 20.93 11.36
CA ALA A 422 14.56 19.90 10.37
C ALA A 422 15.81 19.02 10.18
N ARG A 423 15.61 17.71 10.06
CA ARG A 423 16.67 16.69 9.96
C ARG A 423 16.33 15.70 8.86
N PRO A 424 17.29 15.30 8.01
CA PRO A 424 17.14 14.11 7.20
C PRO A 424 17.24 12.88 8.12
N ASN A 425 16.29 11.95 8.04
CA ASN A 425 16.43 10.64 8.67
C ASN A 425 16.76 9.58 7.63
N ARG A 426 17.40 8.52 8.13
CA ARG A 426 17.52 7.30 7.36
C ARG A 426 16.16 6.66 7.21
N VAL A 427 15.88 6.19 6.01
CA VAL A 427 14.69 5.47 5.61
C VAL A 427 15.10 4.07 5.21
N ARG A 428 14.24 3.09 5.47
CA ARG A 428 14.56 1.68 5.23
C ARG A 428 14.33 1.34 3.77
N LYS A 429 15.37 0.91 3.08
CA LYS A 429 15.33 0.51 1.68
C LYS A 429 15.72 -0.96 1.58
N GLU A 430 14.89 -1.74 0.93
CA GLU A 430 15.25 -3.10 0.54
C GLU A 430 16.22 -3.04 -0.65
N LEU A 431 17.39 -3.64 -0.48
CA LEU A 431 18.41 -3.74 -1.52
C LEU A 431 18.63 -5.22 -1.81
N THR A 432 18.43 -5.63 -3.07
CA THR A 432 18.76 -6.99 -3.48
C THR A 432 20.18 -7.02 -4.04
N VAL A 433 21.10 -7.67 -3.30
CA VAL A 433 22.50 -7.87 -3.70
C VAL A 433 22.72 -9.36 -3.90
N ASP A 434 23.16 -9.75 -5.10
CA ASP A 434 23.43 -11.15 -5.44
C ASP A 434 22.28 -12.13 -5.14
N GLY A 435 21.03 -11.66 -5.29
CA GLY A 435 19.82 -12.47 -5.05
C GLY A 435 19.38 -12.56 -3.60
N THR A 436 20.06 -11.88 -2.67
CA THR A 436 19.64 -11.73 -1.27
C THR A 436 19.11 -10.32 -1.06
N THR A 437 17.88 -10.20 -0.55
CA THR A 437 17.28 -8.92 -0.19
C THR A 437 17.66 -8.56 1.24
N GLU A 438 18.39 -7.46 1.42
CA GLU A 438 18.78 -6.93 2.72
C GLU A 438 18.09 -5.57 2.94
N GLU A 439 17.65 -5.32 4.17
CA GLU A 439 17.07 -4.04 4.57
C GLU A 439 18.20 -3.09 5.00
N VAL A 440 18.47 -2.06 4.20
CA VAL A 440 19.51 -1.06 4.48
C VAL A 440 18.90 0.30 4.81
N GLN A 441 19.52 1.02 5.72
CA GLN A 441 19.11 2.37 6.08
C GLN A 441 19.82 3.40 5.20
N VAL A 442 19.08 4.05 4.29
CA VAL A 442 19.60 5.04 3.34
C VAL A 442 19.05 6.43 3.64
N TYR A 443 19.80 7.48 3.29
CA TYR A 443 19.34 8.87 3.44
C TYR A 443 18.57 9.38 2.21
N ALA A 444 18.63 8.65 1.11
CA ALA A 444 17.96 8.98 -0.13
C ALA A 444 17.50 7.72 -0.86
N TYR A 445 16.30 7.76 -1.45
CA TYR A 445 15.87 6.73 -2.40
C TYR A 445 16.22 7.18 -3.81
N ASP A 446 17.10 6.43 -4.47
CA ASP A 446 17.24 6.51 -5.92
C ASP A 446 16.29 5.54 -6.61
N GLN A 447 15.71 6.00 -7.70
CA GLN A 447 14.84 5.19 -8.55
C GLN A 447 14.96 5.68 -9.99
N GLU A 448 14.95 4.71 -10.90
CA GLU A 448 14.92 4.93 -12.33
C GLU A 448 13.48 5.24 -12.79
N VAL A 449 13.33 6.26 -13.61
CA VAL A 449 12.09 6.58 -14.32
C VAL A 449 12.05 5.73 -15.59
N SER A 450 11.62 4.48 -15.43
CA SER A 450 11.59 3.48 -16.51
C SER A 450 10.35 3.63 -17.41
N ASP A 451 9.25 4.16 -16.88
CA ASP A 451 7.99 4.36 -17.60
C ASP A 451 7.89 5.77 -18.17
N TRP A 452 8.33 5.96 -19.41
CA TRP A 452 8.06 7.19 -20.19
C TRP A 452 6.65 7.14 -20.83
N PRO A 453 6.02 8.28 -21.18
CA PRO A 453 4.75 8.27 -21.89
C PRO A 453 4.93 7.62 -23.27
N THR A 454 3.89 6.98 -23.80
CA THR A 454 3.92 6.20 -25.05
C THR A 454 4.47 7.00 -26.23
N GLY A 455 4.24 8.31 -26.22
CA GLY A 455 4.77 9.23 -27.22
C GLY A 455 6.28 9.41 -27.19
N ILE A 456 6.98 9.05 -26.10
CA ILE A 456 8.44 9.13 -25.92
C ILE A 456 9.09 7.73 -25.97
N ARG A 457 8.35 6.66 -25.65
CA ARG A 457 8.86 5.28 -25.67
C ARG A 457 9.47 4.90 -27.02
N ARG A 458 10.64 4.26 -27.00
CA ARG A 458 11.19 3.56 -28.18
C ARG A 458 10.17 2.49 -28.57
N LEU A 459 9.58 2.60 -29.76
CA LEU A 459 8.99 1.43 -30.42
C LEU A 459 10.16 0.47 -30.64
N ARG A 460 10.20 -0.64 -29.90
CA ARG A 460 11.10 -1.73 -30.23
C ARG A 460 10.67 -2.20 -31.61
N VAL A 461 11.40 -1.81 -32.65
CA VAL A 461 11.32 -2.47 -33.94
C VAL A 461 11.86 -3.87 -33.67
N PRO A 462 11.07 -4.94 -33.84
CA PRO A 462 11.61 -6.29 -33.71
C PRO A 462 12.72 -6.46 -34.76
N GLU A 463 13.90 -6.90 -34.32
CA GLU A 463 14.99 -7.32 -35.21
C GLU A 463 14.64 -8.59 -35.99
#